data_AF-A0A672T2F2-F1
#
_entry.id   AF-A0A672T2F2-F1
#
_cell.length_a   1.000
_cell.length_b   1.000
_cell.length_c   1.000
_cell.angle_alpha   90.00
_cell.angle_beta   90.00
_cell.angle_gamma   90.00
#
_symmetry.space_group_name_H-M   'P 1'
#
loop_
_entity.id
_entity.type
_entity.pdbx_description
1 polymer ?
#
loop_
_entity_poly.entity_id
_entity_poly.type
_entity_poly.pdbx_seq_one_letter_code
_entity_poly.pdbx_strand_id
1 'polypeptide(L)'
;MAATTVGNDLLDNDLPTAVRLLNSLTEQVASVTSHVRDLIKKVREKAYQTSKVEVLEKMRPLDQKLKYQIDKLVRTAVTGSLAENDPLHFRPNPQNLVSKLSESENSDEDDNGGNSKGLKDPSASRKYVPPRIAPVHYDGDMTEADRQKEQIDKQKRAALRSSVIQELRQQYSDAPEEIRDRRDFQTERESREELNSKYLFCMLCECFLLYIMAERFSRFYQLIRIECFATI
;
A
#
# COMPACT_ATOMS: atom_id res chain seq x y z
N MET A 1 -26.35 74.06 -41.67
CA MET A 1 -24.93 73.73 -41.43
C MET A 1 -24.62 73.81 -39.92
N ALA A 2 -25.29 73.05 -39.05
CA ALA A 2 -25.07 73.14 -37.59
C ALA A 2 -25.28 71.82 -36.83
N ALA A 3 -25.37 70.68 -37.52
CA ALA A 3 -25.63 69.38 -36.90
C ALA A 3 -24.37 68.49 -36.81
N THR A 4 -23.25 68.89 -37.41
CA THR A 4 -22.03 68.07 -37.48
C THR A 4 -21.00 68.39 -36.40
N THR A 5 -21.14 69.49 -35.66
CA THR A 5 -20.17 69.90 -34.64
C THR A 5 -20.37 69.15 -33.32
N VAL A 6 -21.61 68.91 -32.92
CA VAL A 6 -21.96 68.25 -31.65
C VAL A 6 -21.48 66.79 -31.59
N GLY A 7 -21.44 66.10 -32.73
CA GLY A 7 -20.92 64.73 -32.82
C GLY A 7 -19.39 64.66 -32.70
N ASN A 8 -18.68 65.69 -33.16
CA ASN A 8 -17.21 65.71 -33.11
C ASN A 8 -16.70 65.97 -31.70
N ASP A 9 -17.36 66.85 -30.93
CA ASP A 9 -17.00 67.13 -29.54
C ASP A 9 -17.19 65.90 -28.63
N LEU A 10 -18.17 65.04 -28.92
CA LEU A 10 -18.38 63.77 -28.20
C LEU A 10 -17.25 62.77 -28.49
N LEU A 11 -16.85 62.67 -29.76
CA LEU A 11 -15.76 61.77 -30.18
C LEU A 11 -14.41 62.19 -29.61
N ASP A 12 -14.12 63.50 -29.56
CA ASP A 12 -12.84 64.02 -29.02
C ASP A 12 -12.69 63.80 -27.50
N ASN A 13 -13.80 63.73 -26.77
CA ASN A 13 -13.81 63.46 -25.32
C ASN A 13 -13.78 61.96 -24.99
N ASP A 14 -14.44 61.12 -25.79
CA ASP A 14 -14.54 59.68 -25.54
C ASP A 14 -13.29 58.92 -26.01
N LEU A 15 -12.64 59.39 -27.07
CA LEU A 15 -11.42 58.78 -27.63
C LEU A 15 -10.26 58.64 -26.62
N PRO A 16 -9.86 59.68 -25.85
CA PRO A 16 -8.80 59.52 -24.85
C PRO A 16 -9.21 58.58 -23.71
N THR A 17 -10.49 58.49 -23.38
CA THR A 17 -11.01 57.55 -22.36
C THR A 17 -10.93 56.11 -22.87
N ALA A 18 -11.32 55.86 -24.12
CA ALA A 18 -11.19 54.56 -24.76
C ALA A 18 -9.72 54.10 -24.87
N VAL A 19 -8.80 55.01 -25.22
CA VAL A 19 -7.37 54.72 -25.28
C VAL A 19 -6.82 54.35 -23.89
N ARG A 20 -7.23 55.04 -22.83
CA ARG A 20 -6.84 54.68 -21.45
C ARG A 20 -7.32 53.29 -21.04
N LEU A 21 -8.57 52.96 -21.36
CA LEU A 21 -9.13 51.62 -21.08
C LEU A 21 -8.40 50.53 -21.88
N LEU A 22 -8.07 50.80 -23.15
CA LEU A 22 -7.29 49.88 -23.98
C LEU A 22 -5.89 49.65 -23.43
N ASN A 23 -5.21 50.70 -22.97
CA ASN A 23 -3.89 50.57 -22.36
C ASN A 23 -3.96 49.77 -21.04
N SER A 24 -4.97 50.03 -20.20
CA SER A 24 -5.19 49.24 -18.98
C SER A 24 -5.46 47.76 -19.29
N LEU A 25 -6.29 47.48 -20.30
CA LEU A 25 -6.57 46.11 -20.72
C LEU A 25 -5.31 45.44 -21.31
N THR A 26 -4.50 46.19 -22.04
CA THR A 26 -3.23 45.71 -22.60
C THR A 26 -2.24 45.35 -21.48
N GLU A 27 -2.16 46.18 -20.43
CA GLU A 27 -1.35 45.91 -19.23
C GLU A 27 -1.86 44.67 -18.47
N GLN A 28 -3.18 44.53 -18.32
CA GLN A 28 -3.77 43.34 -17.69
C GLN A 28 -3.48 42.07 -18.49
N VAL A 29 -3.63 42.11 -19.81
CA VAL A 29 -3.29 40.97 -20.69
C VAL A 29 -1.79 40.67 -20.62
N ALA A 30 -0.93 41.68 -20.59
CA ALA A 30 0.52 41.49 -20.41
C ALA A 30 0.87 40.81 -19.07
N SER A 31 0.19 41.19 -17.99
CA SER A 31 0.33 40.57 -16.66
C SER A 31 -0.19 39.14 -16.61
N VAL A 32 -1.37 38.87 -17.18
CA VAL A 32 -1.93 37.51 -17.24
C VAL A 32 -1.06 36.60 -18.11
N THR A 33 -0.58 37.10 -19.25
CA THR A 33 0.28 36.32 -20.15
C THR A 33 1.67 36.07 -19.56
N SER A 34 2.24 36.97 -18.76
CA SER A 34 3.47 36.68 -18.01
C SER A 34 3.22 35.63 -16.93
N HIS A 35 2.12 35.76 -16.18
CA HIS A 35 1.75 34.78 -15.15
C HIS A 35 1.53 33.38 -15.73
N VAL A 36 0.85 33.26 -16.88
CA VAL A 36 0.65 31.98 -17.58
C VAL A 36 1.97 31.44 -18.12
N ARG A 37 2.85 32.28 -18.68
CA ARG A 37 4.21 31.86 -19.12
C ARG A 37 5.04 31.32 -17.96
N ASP A 38 5.00 31.99 -16.80
CA ASP A 38 5.69 31.55 -15.59
C ASP A 38 5.12 30.25 -15.04
N LEU A 39 3.80 30.07 -15.10
CA LEU A 39 3.15 28.82 -14.71
C LEU A 39 3.56 27.66 -15.63
N ILE A 40 3.55 27.87 -16.95
CA ILE A 40 4.02 26.88 -17.93
C ILE A 40 5.49 26.53 -17.69
N LYS A 41 6.33 27.52 -17.38
CA LYS A 41 7.75 27.31 -17.05
C LYS A 41 7.89 26.46 -15.78
N LYS A 42 7.14 26.76 -14.71
CA LYS A 42 7.12 25.98 -13.46
C LYS A 42 6.61 24.54 -13.66
N VAL A 43 5.62 24.33 -14.54
CA VAL A 43 5.13 23.00 -14.93
C VAL A 43 6.19 22.24 -15.72
N ARG A 44 6.89 22.89 -16.65
CA ARG A 44 8.00 22.31 -17.44
C ARG A 44 9.20 21.95 -16.56
N GLU A 45 9.48 22.78 -15.55
CA GLU A 45 10.53 22.60 -14.55
C GLU A 45 10.14 21.59 -13.45
N LYS A 46 8.95 20.96 -13.52
CA LYS A 46 8.43 19.99 -12.54
C LYS A 46 8.40 20.51 -11.10
N ALA A 47 8.28 21.83 -10.93
CA ALA A 47 8.22 22.47 -9.60
C ALA A 47 6.90 22.18 -8.87
N TYR A 48 5.86 21.77 -9.61
CA TYR A 48 4.78 20.99 -9.01
C TYR A 48 5.26 19.55 -8.90
N GLN A 49 5.56 19.14 -7.68
CA GLN A 49 5.67 17.74 -7.32
C GLN A 49 4.27 17.10 -7.41
N THR A 50 3.72 16.94 -8.61
CA THR A 50 2.99 15.69 -8.85
C THR A 50 4.10 14.66 -8.91
N SER A 51 4.50 14.18 -7.72
CA SER A 51 5.58 13.22 -7.67
C SER A 51 5.15 12.11 -8.62
N LYS A 52 5.95 11.89 -9.68
CA LYS A 52 5.67 10.87 -10.68
C LYS A 52 5.36 9.55 -9.98
N VAL A 53 6.00 9.35 -8.81
CA VAL A 53 5.75 8.27 -7.87
C VAL A 53 4.34 8.31 -7.27
N GLU A 54 3.85 9.42 -6.68
CA GLU A 54 2.48 9.49 -6.12
C GLU A 54 1.40 9.34 -7.17
N VAL A 55 1.53 9.97 -8.34
CA VAL A 55 0.53 9.77 -9.41
C VAL A 55 0.51 8.30 -9.86
N LEU A 56 1.69 7.68 -10.05
CA LEU A 56 1.77 6.25 -10.38
C LEU A 56 1.23 5.37 -9.24
N GLU A 57 1.51 5.69 -7.98
CA GLU A 57 0.98 5.00 -6.79
C GLU A 57 -0.56 5.09 -6.72
N LYS A 58 -1.14 6.26 -7.03
CA LYS A 58 -2.59 6.47 -7.07
C LYS A 58 -3.26 5.81 -8.28
N MET A 59 -2.53 5.50 -9.34
CA MET A 59 -3.04 4.77 -10.51
C MET A 59 -2.98 3.24 -10.33
N ARG A 60 -2.12 2.70 -9.45
CA ARG A 60 -2.03 1.24 -9.20
C ARG A 60 -3.37 0.57 -8.85
N PRO A 61 -4.23 1.13 -8.00
CA PRO A 61 -5.53 0.51 -7.69
C PRO A 61 -6.49 0.46 -8.89
N LEU A 62 -6.34 1.38 -9.86
CA LEU A 62 -7.13 1.38 -11.09
C LEU A 62 -6.59 0.33 -12.07
N ASP A 63 -5.27 0.25 -12.24
CA ASP A 63 -4.63 -0.75 -13.10
C ASP A 63 -4.92 -2.17 -12.64
N GLN A 64 -4.96 -2.42 -11.33
CA GLN A 64 -5.33 -3.73 -10.76
C GLN A 64 -6.79 -4.10 -11.08
N LYS A 65 -7.72 -3.14 -10.99
CA LYS A 65 -9.13 -3.37 -11.33
C LYS A 65 -9.32 -3.62 -12.82
N LEU A 66 -8.65 -2.85 -13.67
CA LEU A 66 -8.71 -3.00 -15.13
C LEU A 66 -8.10 -4.33 -15.56
N LYS A 67 -6.94 -4.70 -15.03
CA LYS A 67 -6.31 -6.00 -15.27
C LYS A 67 -7.23 -7.15 -14.89
N TYR A 68 -7.85 -7.09 -13.70
CA TYR A 68 -8.78 -8.12 -13.26
C TYR A 68 -10.03 -8.20 -14.16
N GLN A 69 -10.59 -7.08 -14.60
CA GLN A 69 -11.75 -7.06 -15.50
C GLN A 69 -11.40 -7.63 -16.89
N ILE A 70 -10.24 -7.29 -17.44
CA ILE A 70 -9.75 -7.83 -18.71
C ILE A 70 -9.53 -9.33 -18.57
N ASP A 71 -8.79 -9.77 -17.54
CA ASP A 71 -8.53 -11.18 -17.29
C ASP A 71 -9.82 -11.97 -17.09
N LYS A 72 -10.81 -11.39 -16.40
CA LYS A 72 -12.12 -12.01 -16.19
C LYS A 72 -12.86 -12.17 -17.51
N LEU A 73 -12.93 -11.12 -18.32
CA LEU A 73 -13.60 -11.14 -19.63
C LEU A 73 -12.91 -12.10 -20.61
N VAL A 74 -11.58 -12.11 -20.63
CA VAL A 74 -10.78 -13.04 -21.45
C VAL A 74 -11.01 -14.48 -21.01
N ARG A 75 -10.99 -14.77 -19.69
CA ARG A 75 -11.28 -16.13 -19.17
C ARG A 75 -12.72 -16.55 -19.48
N THR A 76 -13.69 -15.66 -19.38
CA THR A 76 -15.09 -15.97 -19.75
C THR A 76 -15.27 -16.19 -21.25
N ALA A 77 -14.54 -15.45 -22.09
CA ALA A 77 -14.58 -15.61 -23.54
C ALA A 77 -13.88 -16.89 -24.01
N VAL A 78 -12.80 -17.30 -23.34
CA VAL A 78 -12.00 -18.49 -23.69
C VAL A 78 -12.61 -19.77 -23.11
N THR A 79 -13.10 -19.75 -21.87
CA THR A 79 -13.53 -20.96 -21.15
C THR A 79 -15.05 -21.08 -21.02
N GLY A 80 -15.81 -20.04 -21.37
CA GLY A 80 -17.28 -20.05 -21.31
C GLY A 80 -17.87 -20.18 -19.90
N SER A 81 -17.05 -20.17 -18.84
CA SER A 81 -17.46 -20.30 -17.44
C SER A 81 -16.56 -19.47 -16.51
N LEU A 82 -17.16 -18.85 -15.49
CA LEU A 82 -16.44 -18.08 -14.47
C LEU A 82 -15.71 -19.06 -13.53
N ALA A 83 -14.40 -18.88 -13.36
CA ALA A 83 -13.57 -19.78 -12.56
C ALA A 83 -14.10 -19.96 -11.13
N GLU A 84 -13.95 -21.18 -10.60
CA GLU A 84 -14.43 -21.64 -9.27
C GLU A 84 -13.84 -20.87 -8.07
N ASN A 85 -12.82 -20.03 -8.30
CA ASN A 85 -12.16 -19.18 -7.30
C ASN A 85 -12.28 -17.68 -7.62
N ASP A 86 -13.47 -17.21 -8.00
CA ASP A 86 -13.78 -15.79 -8.13
C ASP A 86 -14.39 -15.23 -6.82
N PRO A 87 -13.75 -14.28 -6.11
CA PRO A 87 -14.31 -13.62 -4.91
C PRO A 87 -15.69 -12.98 -5.12
N LEU A 88 -16.09 -12.73 -6.37
CA LEU A 88 -17.43 -12.21 -6.73
C LEU A 88 -18.50 -13.29 -6.92
N HIS A 89 -18.17 -14.58 -6.85
CA HIS A 89 -19.16 -15.67 -6.92
C HIS A 89 -20.13 -15.63 -5.71
N PHE A 90 -19.73 -15.05 -4.58
CA PHE A 90 -20.56 -14.95 -3.39
C PHE A 90 -21.69 -13.91 -3.47
N ARG A 91 -21.96 -13.33 -4.64
CA ARG A 91 -23.19 -12.54 -4.84
C ARG A 91 -24.39 -13.48 -4.72
N PRO A 92 -25.42 -13.14 -3.93
CA PRO A 92 -26.65 -13.93 -3.89
C PRO A 92 -27.19 -14.09 -5.31
N ASN A 93 -27.28 -15.33 -5.79
CA ASN A 93 -27.84 -15.64 -7.09
C ASN A 93 -29.34 -15.96 -6.89
N PRO A 94 -30.27 -15.06 -7.23
CA PRO A 94 -31.69 -15.26 -7.00
C PRO A 94 -32.22 -16.48 -7.78
N GLN A 95 -31.65 -16.81 -8.94
CA GLN A 95 -32.02 -18.01 -9.70
C GLN A 95 -31.75 -19.32 -8.94
N ASN A 96 -30.76 -19.36 -8.04
CA ASN A 96 -30.40 -20.57 -7.28
C ASN A 96 -31.37 -20.84 -6.10
N LEU A 97 -32.26 -19.89 -5.81
CA LEU A 97 -33.37 -20.04 -4.87
C LEU A 97 -34.63 -20.51 -5.59
N VAL A 98 -34.84 -20.07 -6.84
CA VAL A 98 -36.03 -20.43 -7.62
C VAL A 98 -36.00 -21.90 -8.04
N SER A 99 -34.83 -22.45 -8.42
CA SER A 99 -34.70 -23.88 -8.73
C SER A 99 -35.04 -24.76 -7.53
N LYS A 100 -34.55 -24.42 -6.33
CA LYS A 100 -34.86 -25.15 -5.09
C LYS A 100 -36.33 -25.06 -4.66
N LEU A 101 -37.04 -24.00 -5.07
CA LEU A 101 -38.47 -23.84 -4.82
C LEU A 101 -39.32 -24.57 -5.87
N SER A 102 -38.87 -24.67 -7.13
CA SER A 102 -39.57 -25.42 -8.17
C SER A 102 -39.29 -26.93 -8.17
N GLU A 103 -38.19 -27.37 -7.55
CA GLU A 103 -37.82 -28.80 -7.43
C GLU A 103 -38.46 -29.51 -6.22
N SER A 104 -39.15 -28.78 -5.33
CA SER A 104 -39.78 -29.38 -4.14
C SER A 104 -41.20 -29.93 -4.40
N GLU A 105 -41.69 -29.92 -5.64
CA GLU A 105 -43.08 -30.23 -6.00
C GLU A 105 -43.20 -31.17 -7.22
N ASN A 106 -42.22 -32.05 -7.51
CA ASN A 106 -42.43 -33.18 -8.45
C ASN A 106 -41.59 -34.42 -8.09
N SER A 107 -42.25 -35.57 -8.19
CA SER A 107 -41.98 -36.88 -7.59
C SER A 107 -40.81 -37.71 -8.16
N ASP A 108 -40.26 -38.54 -7.24
CA ASP A 108 -39.83 -39.95 -7.31
C ASP A 108 -38.93 -40.54 -8.44
N GLU A 109 -37.93 -41.28 -7.94
CA GLU A 109 -37.26 -42.51 -8.42
C GLU A 109 -35.99 -42.50 -9.31
N ASP A 110 -35.08 -43.39 -8.85
CA ASP A 110 -33.95 -44.12 -9.46
C ASP A 110 -32.52 -43.53 -9.60
N ASP A 111 -31.70 -44.00 -8.64
CA ASP A 111 -30.44 -44.76 -8.77
C ASP A 111 -29.15 -44.15 -9.36
N ASN A 112 -28.10 -44.34 -8.54
CA ASN A 112 -26.73 -44.74 -8.87
C ASN A 112 -25.60 -43.69 -8.80
N GLY A 113 -24.56 -44.05 -8.04
CA GLY A 113 -23.18 -43.57 -8.26
C GLY A 113 -22.61 -42.67 -7.17
N GLY A 114 -22.04 -43.27 -6.12
CA GLY A 114 -21.44 -42.55 -5.00
C GLY A 114 -20.13 -41.79 -5.31
N ASN A 115 -19.77 -40.88 -4.40
CA ASN A 115 -18.45 -40.91 -3.75
C ASN A 115 -18.44 -40.02 -2.51
N SER A 116 -18.16 -40.66 -1.37
CA SER A 116 -17.92 -40.05 -0.07
C SER A 116 -16.62 -39.24 -0.04
N LYS A 117 -16.67 -37.94 0.27
CA LYS A 117 -15.57 -37.24 0.97
C LYS A 117 -16.11 -36.22 1.99
N GLY A 118 -16.38 -36.77 3.17
CA GLY A 118 -16.38 -36.19 4.51
C GLY A 118 -16.51 -34.68 4.68
N LEU A 119 -17.66 -34.25 5.19
CA LEU A 119 -17.72 -33.31 6.31
C LEU A 119 -18.56 -33.94 7.42
N LYS A 120 -17.94 -34.13 8.58
CA LYS A 120 -18.58 -34.64 9.80
C LYS A 120 -19.53 -33.57 10.33
N ASP A 121 -20.78 -33.96 10.62
CA ASP A 121 -21.76 -33.15 11.34
C ASP A 121 -21.26 -32.72 12.72
N PRO A 122 -21.40 -31.45 13.15
CA PRO A 122 -21.06 -31.04 14.50
C PRO A 122 -22.30 -31.09 15.40
N SER A 123 -22.62 -32.27 15.93
CA SER A 123 -23.57 -32.45 17.05
C SER A 123 -22.83 -32.64 18.40
N ALA A 124 -21.73 -31.93 18.61
CA ALA A 124 -21.03 -31.85 19.90
C ALA A 124 -20.88 -30.39 20.31
N SER A 125 -21.38 -30.06 21.51
CA SER A 125 -21.26 -28.78 22.25
C SER A 125 -20.40 -27.70 21.59
N ARG A 126 -21.03 -26.84 20.76
CA ARG A 126 -20.33 -25.87 19.91
C ARG A 126 -19.84 -24.66 20.70
N LYS A 127 -18.71 -24.79 21.39
CA LYS A 127 -17.89 -23.65 21.83
C LYS A 127 -17.23 -23.06 20.58
N TYR A 128 -17.51 -21.79 20.29
CA TYR A 128 -16.85 -21.09 19.18
C TYR A 128 -15.34 -21.08 19.40
N VAL A 129 -14.60 -21.57 18.42
CA VAL A 129 -13.13 -21.49 18.38
C VAL A 129 -12.77 -20.49 17.28
N PRO A 130 -12.25 -19.31 17.65
CA PRO A 130 -11.74 -18.35 16.68
C PRO A 130 -10.65 -18.98 15.79
N PRO A 131 -10.66 -18.72 14.47
CA PRO A 131 -9.60 -19.15 13.58
C PRO A 131 -8.24 -18.63 14.04
N ARG A 132 -7.23 -19.50 14.10
CA ARG A 132 -5.88 -19.11 14.47
C ARG A 132 -5.18 -18.56 13.23
N ILE A 133 -4.97 -17.25 13.19
CA ILE A 133 -4.25 -16.58 12.09
C ILE A 133 -2.75 -16.62 12.41
N ALA A 134 -1.97 -17.26 11.56
CA ALA A 134 -0.51 -17.19 11.59
C ALA A 134 -0.04 -15.98 10.77
N PRO A 135 1.07 -15.32 11.15
CA PRO A 135 1.66 -14.27 10.33
C PRO A 135 2.04 -14.84 8.96
N VAL A 136 1.40 -14.34 7.90
CA VAL A 136 1.76 -14.63 6.52
C VAL A 136 2.58 -13.46 6.01
N HIS A 137 3.77 -13.72 5.49
CA HIS A 137 4.59 -12.68 4.86
C HIS A 137 3.87 -12.16 3.61
N TYR A 138 3.66 -10.85 3.55
CA TYR A 138 3.02 -10.18 2.42
C TYR A 138 4.07 -9.90 1.34
N ASP A 139 4.01 -10.63 0.22
CA ASP A 139 4.94 -10.48 -0.91
C ASP A 139 4.57 -9.27 -1.80
N GLY A 140 4.24 -8.14 -1.18
CA GLY A 140 3.33 -7.11 -1.70
C GLY A 140 3.50 -6.59 -3.12
N ASP A 141 4.71 -6.67 -3.69
CA ASP A 141 5.01 -6.33 -5.09
C ASP A 141 6.05 -7.28 -5.74
N MET A 142 6.44 -8.38 -5.08
CA MET A 142 7.48 -9.29 -5.59
C MET A 142 6.87 -10.26 -6.59
N THR A 143 7.34 -10.22 -7.84
CA THR A 143 6.89 -11.18 -8.87
C THR A 143 7.36 -12.59 -8.49
N GLU A 144 6.63 -13.66 -8.87
CA GLU A 144 7.04 -15.05 -8.62
C GLU A 144 8.47 -15.35 -9.08
N ALA A 145 8.90 -14.71 -10.17
CA ALA A 145 10.27 -14.78 -10.68
C ALA A 145 11.31 -14.22 -9.69
N ASP A 146 11.00 -13.15 -8.96
CA ASP A 146 11.92 -12.55 -7.99
C ASP A 146 11.99 -13.39 -6.71
N ARG A 147 10.86 -14.00 -6.31
CA ARG A 147 10.82 -14.99 -5.21
C ARG A 147 11.71 -16.21 -5.51
N GLN A 148 11.69 -16.69 -6.75
CA GLN A 148 12.54 -17.80 -7.18
C GLN A 148 14.03 -17.40 -7.24
N LYS A 149 14.34 -16.19 -7.75
CA LYS A 149 15.73 -15.68 -7.75
C LYS A 149 16.28 -15.55 -6.33
N GLU A 150 15.50 -15.05 -5.38
CA GLU A 150 15.94 -14.93 -3.99
C GLU A 150 16.20 -16.31 -3.37
N GLN A 151 15.34 -17.30 -3.65
CA GLN A 151 15.57 -18.67 -3.20
C GLN A 151 16.85 -19.26 -3.79
N ILE A 152 17.07 -19.04 -5.09
CA ILE A 152 18.28 -19.48 -5.78
C ILE A 152 19.52 -18.78 -5.19
N ASP A 153 19.46 -17.49 -4.91
CA ASP A 153 20.58 -16.75 -4.33
C ASP A 153 20.84 -17.16 -2.87
N LYS A 154 19.79 -17.48 -2.11
CA LYS A 154 19.92 -18.09 -0.77
C LYS A 154 20.56 -19.46 -0.84
N GLN A 155 20.18 -20.29 -1.81
CA GLN A 155 20.79 -21.61 -2.04
C GLN A 155 22.24 -21.48 -2.51
N LYS A 156 22.56 -20.54 -3.42
CA LYS A 156 23.93 -20.24 -3.84
C LYS A 156 24.78 -19.80 -2.65
N ARG A 157 24.28 -18.90 -1.79
CA ARG A 157 24.98 -18.48 -0.56
C ARG A 157 25.18 -19.64 0.40
N ALA A 158 24.20 -20.53 0.55
CA ALA A 158 24.32 -21.73 1.38
C ALA A 158 25.33 -22.74 0.80
N ALA A 159 25.33 -22.94 -0.51
CA ALA A 159 26.30 -23.77 -1.21
C ALA A 159 27.73 -23.19 -1.07
N LEU A 160 27.90 -21.88 -1.25
CA LEU A 160 29.18 -21.21 -1.02
C LEU A 160 29.65 -21.25 0.45
N ARG A 161 28.71 -21.47 1.38
CA ARG A 161 28.97 -21.72 2.81
C ARG A 161 29.05 -23.21 3.16
N SER A 162 28.97 -24.10 2.17
CA SER A 162 29.15 -25.54 2.42
C SER A 162 30.62 -25.84 2.68
N SER A 163 30.87 -26.82 3.56
CA SER A 163 32.20 -27.22 4.02
C SER A 163 33.19 -27.47 2.88
N VAL A 164 32.72 -28.06 1.77
CA VAL A 164 33.56 -28.41 0.61
C VAL A 164 34.08 -27.16 -0.10
N ILE A 165 33.23 -26.16 -0.33
CA ILE A 165 33.64 -24.91 -1.00
C ILE A 165 34.51 -24.06 -0.08
N GLN A 166 34.27 -24.12 1.22
CA GLN A 166 35.09 -23.44 2.22
C GLN A 166 36.52 -24.04 2.28
N GLU A 167 36.64 -25.36 2.27
CA GLU A 167 37.95 -26.04 2.26
C GLU A 167 38.74 -25.72 0.97
N LEU A 168 38.07 -25.75 -0.19
CA LEU A 168 38.69 -25.33 -1.44
C LEU A 168 39.16 -23.86 -1.37
N ARG A 169 38.34 -22.95 -0.85
CA ARG A 169 38.73 -21.55 -0.66
C ARG A 169 39.95 -21.40 0.25
N GLN A 170 40.02 -22.23 1.30
CA GLN A 170 41.09 -22.22 2.29
C GLN A 170 42.41 -22.71 1.70
N GLN A 171 42.39 -23.77 0.88
CA GLN A 171 43.56 -24.29 0.17
C GLN A 171 44.20 -23.28 -0.80
N TYR A 172 43.40 -22.40 -1.41
CA TYR A 172 43.88 -21.37 -2.34
C TYR A 172 44.04 -19.99 -1.69
N SER A 173 43.63 -19.81 -0.44
CA SER A 173 43.81 -18.55 0.29
C SER A 173 45.13 -18.57 1.07
N ASP A 174 46.00 -17.60 0.81
CA ASP A 174 47.23 -17.38 1.57
C ASP A 174 46.98 -16.61 2.89
N ALA A 175 45.73 -16.65 3.38
CA ALA A 175 45.33 -16.00 4.61
C ALA A 175 45.69 -16.89 5.82
N PRO A 176 46.25 -16.34 6.90
CA PRO A 176 46.62 -17.13 8.07
C PRO A 176 45.40 -17.82 8.69
N GLU A 177 45.52 -19.11 8.99
CA GLU A 177 44.45 -19.89 9.61
C GLU A 177 44.40 -19.66 11.13
N GLU A 178 43.19 -19.41 11.65
CA GLU A 178 42.94 -19.36 13.10
C GLU A 178 42.82 -20.80 13.63
N ILE A 179 43.91 -21.36 14.14
CA ILE A 179 43.90 -22.66 14.82
C ILE A 179 43.23 -22.48 16.19
N ARG A 180 41.98 -22.94 16.32
CA ARG A 180 41.21 -22.88 17.57
C ARG A 180 41.34 -24.16 18.40
N ASP A 181 42.00 -24.06 19.55
CA ASP A 181 42.05 -25.14 20.53
C ASP A 181 40.77 -25.18 21.38
N ARG A 182 39.88 -26.14 21.04
CA ARG A 182 38.72 -26.63 21.83
C ARG A 182 37.39 -25.84 21.69
N ARG A 183 36.40 -26.51 21.09
CA ARG A 183 34.96 -26.18 20.93
C ARG A 183 34.45 -24.93 21.68
N ASP A 184 34.10 -23.91 20.90
CA ASP A 184 33.62 -22.61 21.36
C ASP A 184 32.18 -22.67 21.93
N PHE A 185 32.04 -22.74 23.25
CA PHE A 185 30.80 -22.35 23.92
C PHE A 185 30.56 -20.82 23.90
N GLN A 186 31.57 -20.04 23.50
CA GLN A 186 31.51 -18.58 23.44
C GLN A 186 30.72 -18.07 22.24
N THR A 187 30.86 -18.67 21.05
CA THR A 187 30.16 -18.14 19.85
C THR A 187 28.65 -18.36 19.93
N GLU A 188 28.18 -19.50 20.46
CA GLU A 188 26.75 -19.68 20.75
C GLU A 188 26.25 -18.71 21.82
N ARG A 189 27.07 -18.45 22.85
CA ARG A 189 26.74 -17.51 23.92
C ARG A 189 26.68 -16.06 23.43
N GLU A 190 27.62 -15.65 22.58
CA GLU A 190 27.66 -14.34 21.91
C GLU A 190 26.44 -14.16 21.01
N SER A 191 26.06 -15.16 20.22
CA SER A 191 24.84 -15.09 19.39
C SER A 191 23.57 -14.91 20.23
N ARG A 192 23.52 -15.55 21.41
CA ARG A 192 22.40 -15.44 22.35
C ARG A 192 22.42 -14.11 23.08
N GLU A 193 23.59 -13.59 23.43
CA GLU A 193 23.79 -12.27 24.05
C GLU A 193 23.49 -11.13 23.06
N GLU A 194 23.79 -11.27 21.78
CA GLU A 194 23.39 -10.32 20.72
C GLU A 194 21.87 -10.24 20.55
N LEU A 195 21.20 -11.40 20.57
CA LEU A 195 19.74 -11.45 20.59
C LEU A 195 19.21 -10.77 21.85
N ASN A 196 19.74 -11.14 23.02
CA ASN A 196 19.32 -10.58 24.29
C ASN A 196 19.56 -9.07 24.38
N SER A 197 20.65 -8.55 23.82
CA SER A 197 20.97 -7.12 23.74
C SER A 197 19.94 -6.35 22.90
N LYS A 198 19.51 -6.92 21.75
CA LYS A 198 18.44 -6.34 20.92
C LYS A 198 17.09 -6.32 21.66
N TYR A 199 16.75 -7.40 22.37
CA TYR A 199 15.55 -7.46 23.19
C TYR A 199 15.60 -6.49 24.38
N LEU A 200 16.74 -6.39 25.07
CA LEU A 200 16.94 -5.50 26.19
C LEU A 200 16.87 -4.02 25.77
N PHE A 201 17.45 -3.68 24.61
CA PHE A 201 17.33 -2.34 24.03
C PHE A 201 15.86 -2.01 23.68
N CYS A 202 15.10 -2.97 23.19
CA CYS A 202 13.66 -2.82 22.92
C CYS A 202 12.85 -2.60 24.22
N MET A 203 13.12 -3.41 25.24
CA MET A 203 12.46 -3.31 26.56
C MET A 203 12.81 -2.00 27.28
N LEU A 204 14.06 -1.54 27.19
CA LEU A 204 14.49 -0.25 27.76
C LEU A 204 13.81 0.92 27.06
N CYS A 205 13.62 0.84 25.74
CA CYS A 205 12.90 1.87 24.97
C CYS A 205 11.42 1.96 25.41
N GLU A 206 10.73 0.82 25.55
CA GLU A 206 9.34 0.80 26.01
C GLU A 206 9.19 1.29 27.46
N CYS A 207 10.07 0.86 28.37
CA CYS A 207 10.06 1.33 29.76
C CYS A 207 10.38 2.84 29.86
N PHE A 208 11.29 3.36 29.04
CA PHE A 208 11.63 4.78 29.01
C PHE A 208 10.48 5.64 28.46
N LEU A 209 9.76 5.16 27.44
CA LEU A 209 8.54 5.81 26.95
C LEU A 209 7.43 5.82 28.02
N LEU A 210 7.24 4.71 28.74
CA LEU A 210 6.27 4.63 29.83
C LEU A 210 6.65 5.56 31.00
N TYR A 211 7.94 5.68 31.32
CA TYR A 211 8.42 6.61 32.34
C TYR A 211 8.19 8.08 31.94
N ILE A 212 8.52 8.45 30.70
CA ILE A 212 8.26 9.81 30.17
C ILE A 212 6.75 10.11 30.13
N MET A 213 5.93 9.14 29.71
CA MET A 213 4.47 9.26 29.71
C MET A 213 3.94 9.45 31.14
N ALA A 214 4.43 8.68 32.12
CA ALA A 214 4.02 8.78 33.51
C ALA A 214 4.43 10.13 34.14
N GLU A 215 5.63 10.63 33.87
CA GLU A 215 6.07 11.96 34.33
C GLU A 215 5.23 13.08 33.71
N ARG A 216 4.92 13.00 32.41
CA ARG A 216 4.02 13.97 31.75
C ARG A 216 2.61 13.93 32.30
N PHE A 217 2.07 12.75 32.57
CA PHE A 217 0.73 12.58 33.15
C PHE A 217 0.69 13.12 34.59
N SER A 218 1.74 12.90 35.38
CA SER A 218 1.86 13.43 36.73
C SER A 218 1.93 14.97 36.76
N ARG A 219 2.70 15.59 35.86
CA ARG A 219 2.74 17.06 35.73
C ARG A 219 1.41 17.65 35.25
N PHE A 220 0.71 16.96 34.35
CA PHE A 220 -0.62 17.38 33.88
C PHE A 220 -1.64 17.36 35.02
N TYR A 221 -1.62 16.32 35.86
CA TYR A 221 -2.49 16.21 37.03
C TYR A 221 -2.17 17.27 38.10
N GLN A 222 -0.90 17.62 38.31
CA GLN A 222 -0.53 18.72 39.21
C GLN A 222 -1.00 20.07 38.69
N LEU A 223 -0.93 20.33 37.38
CA LEU A 223 -1.44 21.57 36.77
C LEU A 223 -2.96 21.71 36.93
N ILE A 224 -3.71 20.63 36.64
CA ILE A 224 -5.17 20.59 36.83
C ILE A 224 -5.55 20.84 38.29
N ARG A 225 -4.81 20.26 39.24
CA ARG A 225 -5.08 20.44 40.67
C ARG A 225 -4.86 21.88 41.14
N ILE A 226 -3.92 22.60 40.53
CA ILE A 226 -3.64 24.01 40.85
C ILE A 226 -4.71 24.93 40.25
N GLU A 227 -5.12 24.71 38.99
CA GLU A 227 -6.19 25.52 38.37
C GLU A 227 -7.56 25.32 39.05
N CYS A 228 -7.90 24.09 39.43
CA CYS A 228 -9.15 23.83 40.15
C CYS A 228 -9.18 24.44 41.57
N PHE A 229 -8.04 24.66 42.22
CA PHE A 229 -7.99 25.26 43.56
C PHE A 229 -8.01 26.80 43.52
N ALA A 230 -7.65 27.42 42.39
CA ALA A 230 -7.69 28.88 42.21
C ALA A 230 -9.08 29.42 41.79
N THR A 231 -10.05 28.55 41.53
CA THR A 231 -11.41 28.92 41.05
C THR A 231 -12.47 28.84 42.17
N ILE A 232 -12.05 28.66 43.43
CA ILE A 232 -12.89 28.73 44.64
C ILE A 232 -12.43 29.92 45.46
#